data_AF-A0A7V6XK71-F1
#
_entry.id   AF-A0A7V6XK71-F1
#
_cell.length_a   1.000
_cell.length_b   1.000
_cell.length_c   1.000
_cell.angle_alpha   90.00
_cell.angle_beta   90.00
_cell.angle_gamma   90.00
#
_symmetry.space_group_name_H-M   'P 1'
#
loop_
_entity.id
_entity.type
_entity.pdbx_description
1 polymer ?
#
loop_
_entity_poly.entity_id
_entity_poly.type
_entity_poly.pdbx_seq_one_letter_code
_entity_poly.pdbx_strand_id
1 'polypeptide(L)' 'MRIMFLPVQFFDGFSSTTDNIKGLLPEFIYKTGFLEVVKNRGIMTPLGTIAFYKAIKPL' A
#
# COMPACT_ATOMS: atom_id res chain seq x y z
N MET A 1 -10.23 -9.38 -3.61
CA MET A 1 -8.75 -9.44 -3.77
C MET A 1 -8.01 -9.98 -2.56
N ARG A 2 -8.57 -9.94 -1.34
CA ARG A 2 -7.89 -10.38 -0.10
C ARG A 2 -7.44 -11.85 -0.12
N ILE A 3 -8.21 -12.74 -0.74
CA ILE A 3 -7.85 -14.16 -0.90
C ILE A 3 -6.62 -14.35 -1.81
N MET A 4 -6.53 -13.59 -2.90
CA MET A 4 -5.43 -13.68 -3.86
C MET A 4 -4.08 -13.23 -3.28
N PHE A 5 -4.09 -12.45 -2.20
CA PHE A 5 -2.87 -11.98 -1.53
C PHE A 5 -2.43 -12.90 -0.38
N LEU A 6 -3.24 -13.91 0.01
CA LEU A 6 -2.89 -14.85 1.09
C LEU A 6 -1.57 -15.60 0.87
N PRO A 7 -1.22 -16.07 -0.36
CA PRO A 7 0.08 -16.68 -0.59
C PRO A 7 1.23 -15.72 -0.25
N VAL A 8 1.10 -14.44 -0.60
CA VAL A 8 2.10 -13.42 -0.27
C VAL A 8 2.21 -13.25 1.25
N GLN A 9 1.09 -13.14 1.97
CA GLN A 9 1.11 -13.02 3.43
C GLN A 9 1.70 -14.26 4.12
N PHE A 10 1.54 -15.44 3.53
CA PHE A 10 2.10 -16.68 4.08
C PHE A 10 3.63 -16.68 4.00
N PHE A 11 4.21 -16.20 2.91
CA PHE A 11 5.67 -16.11 2.75
C PHE A 11 6.27 -14.88 3.43
N ASP A 12 5.59 -13.73 3.39
CA ASP A 12 6.11 -12.42 3.81
C ASP A 12 5.73 -12.06 5.27
N GLY A 13 4.78 -12.83 5.84
CA GLY A 13 4.25 -12.66 7.20
C GLY A 13 2.93 -11.89 7.25
N PHE A 14 1.99 -12.35 8.07
CA PHE A 14 0.70 -11.68 8.24
C PHE A 14 0.82 -10.33 8.95
N SER A 15 1.70 -10.22 9.95
CA SER A 15 1.89 -8.98 10.72
C SER A 15 2.42 -7.84 9.84
N SER A 16 3.50 -8.10 9.10
CA SER A 16 4.16 -7.17 8.17
C SER A 16 3.25 -6.72 7.02
N THR A 17 2.33 -7.57 6.57
CA THR A 17 1.46 -7.29 5.41
C THR A 17 0.06 -6.75 5.79
N THR A 18 -0.30 -6.78 7.07
CA THR A 18 -1.64 -6.35 7.53
C THR A 18 -1.90 -4.88 7.24
N ASP A 19 -0.91 -4.01 7.45
CA ASP A 19 -1.07 -2.57 7.22
C ASP A 19 -1.22 -2.23 5.74
N ASN A 20 -0.56 -3.01 4.85
CA ASN A 20 -0.77 -2.92 3.41
C ASN A 20 -2.22 -3.30 3.02
N ILE A 21 -2.77 -4.37 3.60
CA ILE A 21 -4.17 -4.77 3.38
C ILE A 21 -5.14 -3.72 3.89
N LYS A 22 -4.85 -3.12 5.05
CA LYS A 22 -5.63 -2.01 5.62
C LYS A 22 -5.49 -0.71 4.81
N GLY A 23 -4.53 -0.66 3.88
CA GLY A 23 -4.31 0.51 3.03
C GLY A 23 -3.71 1.69 3.80
N LEU A 24 -2.90 1.46 4.83
CA LEU A 24 -2.34 2.51 5.70
C LEU A 24 -1.15 3.26 5.10
N LEU A 25 -0.65 2.83 3.94
CA LEU A 25 0.53 3.44 3.32
C LEU A 25 0.40 4.97 3.11
N PRO A 26 -0.75 5.53 2.66
CA PRO A 26 -0.91 6.98 2.58
C PRO A 26 -0.78 7.70 3.92
N GLU A 27 -1.31 7.10 4.99
CA GLU A 27 -1.21 7.65 6.35
C GLU A 27 0.25 7.65 6.82
N PHE A 28 1.00 6.57 6.55
CA PHE A 28 2.41 6.49 6.87
C PHE A 28 3.23 7.52 6.10
N ILE A 29 2.96 7.72 4.81
CA ILE A 29 3.62 8.76 4.01
C ILE A 29 3.32 10.14 4.59
N TYR A 30 2.06 10.44 4.91
CA TYR A 30 1.67 11.73 5.51
C TYR A 30 2.38 11.98 6.85
N LYS A 31 2.46 10.98 7.73
CA LYS A 31 3.15 11.09 9.03
C LYS A 31 4.64 11.40 8.92
N THR A 32 5.27 11.15 7.78
CA THR A 32 6.67 11.51 7.53
C THR A 32 6.88 12.95 7.06
N GLY A 33 5.81 13.75 6.99
CA GLY A 33 5.84 15.16 6.60
C GLY A 33 5.62 15.42 5.11
N PHE A 34 5.33 14.38 4.32
CA PHE A 34 4.91 14.56 2.94
C PHE A 34 3.47 15.10 2.88
N LEU A 35 3.24 16.01 1.95
CA LEU A 35 1.94 16.62 1.69
C LEU A 35 1.31 16.03 0.42
N GLU A 36 0.02 16.30 0.23
CA GLU A 36 -0.73 15.90 -0.98
C GLU A 36 -0.55 14.41 -1.33
N VAL A 37 -0.70 13.53 -0.34
CA VAL A 37 -0.58 12.08 -0.54
C VAL A 37 -1.81 11.55 -1.26
N VAL A 38 -1.64 11.19 -2.53
CA VAL A 38 -2.73 10.70 -3.40
C VAL A 38 -2.42 9.32 -3.93
N LYS A 39 -3.44 8.46 -3.98
CA LYS A 39 -3.42 7.22 -4.73
C LYS A 39 -3.89 7.50 -6.15
N ASN A 40 -3.01 7.36 -7.15
CA ASN A 40 -3.31 7.73 -8.54
C ASN A 40 -4.09 6.63 -9.26
N ARG A 41 -3.46 5.47 -9.46
CA ARG A 41 -4.01 4.36 -10.23
C ARG A 41 -3.61 3.02 -9.62
N GLY A 42 -4.35 1.98 -9.98
CA GLY A 42 -4.02 0.60 -9.63
C GLY A 42 -3.97 -0.27 -10.89
N ILE A 43 -3.05 -1.23 -10.92
CA ILE A 43 -3.02 -2.29 -11.93
C ILE A 43 -3.33 -3.60 -11.21
N MET A 44 -4.38 -4.30 -11.65
CA MET A 44 -4.71 -5.62 -11.13
C MET A 44 -3.71 -6.66 -11.63
N THR A 45 -3.31 -7.55 -10.75
CA THR A 45 -2.48 -8.71 -11.01
C THR A 45 -3.14 -9.95 -10.37
N PRO A 46 -2.70 -11.18 -10.71
CA PRO A 46 -3.19 -12.38 -10.06
C PRO A 46 -2.95 -12.44 -8.54
N LEU A 47 -1.95 -11.69 -8.03
CA LEU A 47 -1.61 -11.67 -6.60
C LEU A 47 -2.22 -10.48 -5.86
N GLY A 48 -2.85 -9.52 -6.55
CA GLY A 48 -3.40 -8.33 -5.91
C GLY A 48 -3.39 -7.12 -6.82
N THR A 49 -3.29 -5.92 -6.24
CA THR A 49 -3.22 -4.67 -7.02
C THR A 49 -1.91 -3.98 -6.75
N ILE A 50 -1.16 -3.67 -7.81
CA ILE A 50 -0.06 -2.71 -7.75
C ILE A 50 -0.66 -1.31 -7.73
N ALA A 51 -0.57 -0.62 -6.60
CA ALA A 51 -1.09 0.73 -6.42
C ALA A 51 0.02 1.77 -6.54
N PHE A 52 -0.23 2.83 -7.31
CA PHE A 52 0.70 3.95 -7.47
C PHE A 52 0.29 5.11 -6.56
N TYR A 53 1.24 5.61 -5.79
CA TYR A 53 1.06 6.76 -4.90
C TYR A 53 1.95 7.91 -5.35
N LYS A 54 1.45 9.13 -5.17
CA LYS A 54 2.17 10.38 -5.38
C LYS A 54 2.08 11.19 -4.09
N ALA A 55 3.16 11.88 -3.74
CA ALA A 55 3.19 12.82 -2.63
C ALA A 55 4.21 13.93 -2.92
N ILE A 56 4.09 15.05 -2.23
CA ILE A 56 4.98 16.21 -2.33
C ILE A 56 5.81 16.30 -1.06
N LYS A 57 7.13 16.39 -1.20
CA LYS A 57 8.01 16.72 -0.08
C LYS A 57 8.06 18.25 0.06
N PRO A 58 7.59 18.83 1.18
CA PRO A 58 7.78 20.26 1.42
C PRO A 58 9.28 20.56 1.55
N LEU A 59 9.71 21.67 0.95
CA LEU A 59 11.08 22.19 1.02
C LEU A 59 11.35 22.88 2.36
#